data_AF-A0A9N8W281-F1
#
_entry.id   AF-A0A9N8W281-F1
#
_cell.length_a   1.000
_cell.length_b   1.000
_cell.length_c   1.000
_cell.angle_alpha   90.00
_cell.angle_beta   90.00
_cell.angle_gamma   90.00
#
_symmetry.space_group_name_H-M   'P 1'
#
loop_
_entity.id
_entity.type
_entity.pdbx_description
1 polymer ?
#
loop_
_entity_poly.entity_id
_entity_poly.type
_entity_poly.pdbx_seq_one_letter_code
_entity_poly.pdbx_strand_id
1 'polypeptide(L)'
;MTRVKDVREEQTMYLQSNPNPCPLNFYIRYKYRKKFAAHRDYRLRLNDALARECRSNKLLELKKKWETGEYDNDWSEYLERKADHKADVSDVVESYYMDLEFDGLYRSWTFLTTKLVIDKPTIPLFEYTFSHFLQLEDCVNKLAMKYKYQSENSTPTAQMQFVRRLPDSPQIKLMLN
;
A
#
# COMPACT_ATOMS: atom_id res chain seq x y z
N MET A 1 16.53 30.25 1.64
CA MET A 1 16.91 29.36 2.76
C MET A 1 16.38 27.97 2.45
N THR A 2 17.20 26.93 2.59
CA THR A 2 16.89 25.57 2.14
C THR A 2 16.15 24.80 3.22
N ARG A 3 15.00 24.20 2.88
CA ARG A 3 14.10 23.37 3.72
C ARG A 3 14.78 22.42 4.73
N VAL A 4 15.98 21.93 4.40
CA VAL A 4 16.78 21.05 5.26
C VAL A 4 17.32 21.78 6.50
N LYS A 5 17.71 23.06 6.38
CA LYS A 5 18.17 23.87 7.52
C LYS A 5 17.02 24.12 8.49
N ASP A 6 15.81 24.35 7.97
CA ASP A 6 14.63 24.64 8.79
C ASP A 6 14.22 23.43 9.64
N VAL A 7 14.25 22.21 9.06
CA VAL A 7 13.95 20.97 9.80
C VAL A 7 14.98 20.71 10.90
N ARG A 8 16.26 21.00 10.65
CA ARG A 8 17.33 20.82 11.64
C ARG A 8 17.19 21.79 12.81
N GLU A 9 16.76 23.01 12.53
CA GLU A 9 16.49 24.03 13.54
C GLU A 9 15.28 23.61 14.39
N GLU A 10 14.19 23.16 13.75
CA GLU A 10 13.00 22.62 14.43
C GLU A 10 13.34 21.47 15.37
N GLN A 11 14.18 20.53 14.92
CA GLN A 11 14.65 19.41 15.73
C GLN A 11 15.40 19.84 16.99
N THR A 12 16.26 20.86 16.87
CA THR A 12 16.99 21.40 18.03
C THR A 12 16.04 22.10 18.99
N MET A 13 15.11 22.92 18.48
CA MET A 13 14.08 23.58 19.30
C MET A 13 13.17 22.58 20.01
N TYR A 14 12.85 21.45 19.38
CA TYR A 14 12.07 20.37 19.98
C TYR A 14 12.77 19.79 21.22
N LEU A 15 14.09 19.55 21.18
CA LEU A 15 14.84 19.05 22.33
C LEU A 15 14.85 20.05 23.50
N GLN A 16 14.90 21.34 23.19
CA GLN A 16 14.88 22.42 24.20
C GLN A 16 13.50 22.54 24.86
N SER A 17 12.44 22.61 24.06
CA SER A 17 11.07 22.92 24.51
C SER A 17 10.28 21.72 25.02
N ASN A 18 10.53 20.52 24.50
CA ASN A 18 9.73 19.35 24.88
C ASN A 18 10.07 18.88 26.30
N PRO A 19 9.07 18.58 27.16
CA PRO A 19 9.30 18.07 28.51
C PRO A 19 9.96 16.68 28.54
N ASN A 20 9.69 15.82 27.55
CA ASN A 20 10.27 14.49 27.43
C ASN A 20 10.82 14.23 26.01
N PRO A 21 12.00 14.81 25.69
CA PRO A 21 12.61 14.69 24.37
C PRO A 21 13.42 13.39 24.20
N CYS A 22 12.98 12.27 24.79
CA CYS A 22 13.70 10.99 24.66
C CYS A 22 13.82 10.54 23.18
N PRO A 23 14.80 9.68 22.87
CA PRO A 23 15.02 9.21 21.50
C PRO A 23 13.77 8.63 20.85
N LEU A 24 13.00 7.80 21.56
CA LEU A 24 11.73 7.27 21.08
C LEU A 24 10.77 8.38 20.59
N ASN A 25 10.49 9.38 21.43
CA ASN A 25 9.59 10.48 21.08
C ASN A 25 10.12 11.30 19.90
N PHE A 26 11.45 11.51 19.86
CA PHE A 26 12.10 12.17 18.75
C PHE A 26 11.93 11.36 17.43
N TYR A 27 12.07 10.04 17.48
CA TYR A 27 11.90 9.18 16.31
C TYR A 27 10.46 9.17 15.79
N ILE A 28 9.48 9.12 16.70
CA ILE A 28 8.05 9.20 16.38
C ILE A 28 7.74 10.53 15.68
N ARG A 29 8.23 11.65 16.24
CA ARG A 29 7.96 12.99 15.70
C ARG A 29 8.49 13.17 14.27
N TYR A 30 9.73 12.75 14.02
CA TYR A 30 10.43 13.00 12.75
C TYR A 30 10.45 11.82 11.77
N LYS A 31 9.82 10.68 12.14
CA LYS A 31 9.50 9.54 11.27
C LYS A 31 10.69 8.98 10.49
N TYR A 32 11.75 8.59 11.20
CA TYR A 32 12.96 8.06 10.57
C TYR A 32 12.75 6.68 9.90
N ARG A 33 13.48 6.46 8.81
CA ARG A 33 13.48 5.16 8.08
C ARG A 33 14.64 4.24 8.46
N LYS A 34 15.75 4.80 8.96
CA LYS A 34 16.99 4.05 9.23
C LYS A 34 17.51 4.38 10.63
N LYS A 35 17.90 3.35 11.39
CA LYS A 35 18.43 3.47 12.77
C LYS A 35 19.60 4.45 12.85
N PHE A 36 20.60 4.22 12.00
CA PHE A 36 21.81 5.04 11.98
C PHE A 36 21.53 6.53 11.74
N ALA A 37 20.60 6.84 10.83
CA ALA A 37 20.22 8.23 10.56
C ALA A 37 19.53 8.86 11.78
N ALA A 38 18.60 8.14 12.40
CA ALA A 38 17.86 8.61 13.57
C ALA A 38 18.80 8.88 14.76
N HIS A 39 19.67 7.92 15.07
CA HIS A 39 20.64 8.04 16.17
C HIS A 39 21.64 9.18 15.92
N ARG A 40 22.16 9.27 14.68
CA ARG A 40 23.10 10.32 14.30
C ARG A 40 22.46 11.70 14.44
N ASP A 41 21.26 11.88 13.90
CA ASP A 41 20.58 13.18 13.94
C ASP A 41 20.21 13.54 15.38
N TYR A 42 19.64 12.61 16.15
CA TYR A 42 19.35 12.86 17.57
C TYR A 42 20.60 13.33 18.34
N ARG A 43 21.71 12.60 18.21
CA ARG A 43 22.97 12.96 18.86
C ARG A 43 23.49 14.33 18.44
N LEU A 44 23.45 14.64 17.15
CA LEU A 44 23.90 15.94 16.64
C LEU A 44 23.00 17.07 17.18
N ARG A 45 21.68 16.89 17.15
CA ARG A 45 20.72 17.90 17.62
C ARG A 45 20.80 18.11 19.13
N LEU A 46 21.05 17.05 19.89
CA LEU A 46 21.26 17.14 21.34
C LEU A 46 22.52 17.95 21.68
N ASN A 47 23.62 17.71 20.96
CA ASN A 47 24.82 18.52 21.13
C ASN A 47 24.59 19.98 20.70
N ASP A 48 23.87 20.22 19.60
CA ASP A 48 23.51 21.58 19.17
C ASP A 48 22.63 22.29 20.22
N ALA A 49 21.66 21.59 20.83
CA ALA A 49 20.81 22.12 21.89
C ALA A 49 21.62 22.45 23.15
N LEU A 50 22.54 21.57 23.55
CA LEU A 50 23.45 21.79 24.69
C LEU A 50 24.43 22.94 24.45
N ALA A 51 24.87 23.15 23.21
CA ALA A 51 25.72 24.29 22.87
C ALA A 51 24.98 25.63 23.07
N ARG A 52 23.66 25.64 22.87
CA ARG A 52 22.80 26.82 23.08
C ARG A 52 22.40 26.99 24.54
N GLU A 53 22.08 25.89 25.24
CA GLU A 53 21.62 25.87 26.62
C GLU A 53 22.52 24.98 27.50
N CYS A 54 23.76 25.39 27.67
CA CYS A 54 24.80 24.57 28.33
C CYS A 54 24.54 24.25 29.80
N ARG A 55 23.58 24.94 30.45
CA ARG A 55 23.19 24.75 31.86
C ARG A 55 21.85 24.04 32.03
N SER A 56 21.27 23.51 30.96
CA SER A 56 20.00 22.78 31.03
C SER A 56 20.23 21.40 31.67
N ASN A 57 19.84 21.25 32.94
CA ASN A 57 19.93 19.98 33.67
C ASN A 57 19.23 18.84 32.91
N LYS A 58 18.08 19.13 32.31
CA LYS A 58 17.33 18.20 31.47
C LYS A 58 18.17 17.67 30.30
N LEU A 59 18.80 18.56 29.53
CA LEU A 59 19.60 18.16 28.37
C LEU A 59 20.90 17.45 28.78
N LEU A 60 21.49 17.84 29.91
CA LEU A 60 22.68 17.17 30.46
C LEU A 60 22.37 15.76 30.94
N GLU A 61 21.26 15.59 31.66
CA GLU A 61 20.78 14.27 32.09
C GLU A 61 20.45 13.40 30.88
N LEU A 62 19.73 13.95 29.90
CA LEU A 62 19.40 13.25 28.66
C LEU A 62 20.64 12.78 27.89
N LYS A 63 21.69 13.61 27.83
CA LYS A 63 22.97 13.24 27.23
C LYS A 63 23.67 12.14 28.01
N LYS A 64 23.68 12.22 29.34
CA LYS A 64 24.24 11.16 30.19
C LYS A 64 23.54 9.83 29.94
N LYS A 65 22.20 9.81 29.97
CA LYS A 65 21.38 8.62 29.72
C LYS A 65 21.61 8.03 28.32
N TRP A 66 21.78 8.89 27.33
CA TRP A 66 22.14 8.48 25.97
C TRP A 66 23.53 7.82 25.92
N GLU A 67 24.52 8.39 26.59
CA GLU A 67 25.90 7.86 26.60
C GLU A 67 26.02 6.56 27.42
N THR A 68 25.16 6.35 28.43
CA THR A 68 25.10 5.10 29.21
C THR A 68 24.31 3.99 28.53
N GLY A 69 23.73 4.24 27.35
CA GLY A 69 22.95 3.23 26.61
C GLY A 69 21.55 2.96 27.17
N GLU A 70 21.02 3.85 28.03
CA GLU A 70 19.69 3.67 28.65
C GLU A 70 18.57 3.60 27.60
N TYR A 71 18.80 4.17 26.41
CA TYR A 71 17.86 4.22 25.29
C TYR A 71 18.16 3.24 24.15
N ASP A 72 18.97 2.21 24.38
CA ASP A 72 19.35 1.27 23.32
C ASP A 72 18.13 0.52 22.70
N ASN A 73 17.07 0.35 23.48
CA ASN A 73 15.83 -0.30 23.09
C ASN A 73 14.81 0.65 22.41
N ASP A 74 14.97 1.98 22.52
CA ASP A 74 14.02 2.97 21.97
C ASP A 74 13.81 2.81 20.45
N TRP A 75 14.83 2.34 19.73
CA TRP A 75 14.70 2.07 18.30
C TRP A 75 13.79 0.87 18.02
N SER A 76 13.90 -0.19 18.83
CA SER A 76 13.04 -1.38 18.69
C SER A 76 11.60 -1.03 19.01
N GLU A 77 11.37 -0.28 20.10
CA GLU A 77 10.03 0.19 20.47
C GLU A 77 9.43 1.12 19.40
N TYR A 78 10.24 2.00 18.79
CA TYR A 78 9.79 2.81 17.66
C TYR A 78 9.33 1.95 16.46
N LEU A 79 10.05 0.86 16.16
CA LEU A 79 9.66 -0.04 15.07
C LEU A 79 8.38 -0.80 15.38
N GLU A 80 8.19 -1.26 16.62
CA GLU A 80 6.96 -1.92 17.09
C GLU A 80 5.76 -0.98 16.97
N ARG A 81 5.83 0.22 17.55
CA ARG A 81 4.75 1.22 17.44
C ARG A 81 4.43 1.58 16.00
N LYS A 82 5.45 1.64 15.13
CA LYS A 82 5.27 1.89 13.70
C LYS A 82 4.62 0.69 12.99
N ALA A 83 4.90 -0.54 13.44
CA ALA A 83 4.29 -1.75 12.93
C ALA A 83 2.82 -1.86 13.37
N ASP A 84 2.49 -1.53 14.62
CA ASP A 84 1.09 -1.48 15.10
C ASP A 84 0.27 -0.48 14.28
N HIS A 85 0.83 0.70 14.00
CA HIS A 85 0.19 1.69 13.15
C HIS A 85 0.11 1.25 11.67
N LYS A 86 0.96 0.31 11.25
CA LYS A 86 0.87 -0.30 9.92
C LYS A 86 -0.16 -1.42 9.91
N ALA A 87 -0.28 -2.20 10.98
CA ALA A 87 -1.25 -3.27 11.17
C ALA A 87 -2.67 -2.71 11.24
N ASP A 88 -2.90 -1.66 12.04
CA ASP A 88 -4.18 -0.93 12.12
C ASP A 88 -4.60 -0.35 10.75
N VAL A 89 -3.63 0.09 9.94
CA VAL A 89 -3.89 0.58 8.57
C VAL A 89 -3.98 -0.55 7.54
N SER A 90 -3.43 -1.74 7.81
CA SER A 90 -3.47 -2.89 6.91
C SER A 90 -4.61 -3.87 7.19
N ASP A 91 -5.20 -3.82 8.38
CA ASP A 91 -6.31 -4.71 8.79
C ASP A 91 -7.68 -4.20 8.36
N VAL A 92 -7.78 -2.98 7.81
CA VAL A 92 -8.98 -2.53 7.09
C VAL A 92 -8.83 -2.84 5.59
N VAL A 93 -8.62 -4.12 5.27
CA VAL A 93 -8.89 -4.64 3.91
C VAL A 93 -10.28 -5.25 3.97
N GLU A 94 -11.30 -4.43 3.72
CA GLU A 94 -12.65 -4.93 3.47
C GLU A 94 -12.63 -5.64 2.12
N SER A 95 -12.67 -6.97 2.13
CA SER A 95 -12.85 -7.75 0.91
C SER A 95 -14.33 -7.75 0.55
N TYR A 96 -14.67 -7.06 -0.55
CA TYR A 96 -16.01 -7.11 -1.12
C TYR A 96 -16.04 -8.14 -2.24
N TYR A 97 -17.02 -9.03 -2.19
CA TYR A 97 -17.34 -9.97 -3.26
C TYR A 97 -18.53 -9.40 -4.04
N MET A 98 -18.39 -9.25 -5.36
CA MET A 98 -19.51 -8.96 -6.25
C MET A 98 -19.90 -10.26 -6.94
N ASP A 99 -21.07 -10.80 -6.60
CA ASP A 99 -21.65 -11.97 -7.26
C ASP A 99 -22.18 -11.54 -8.63
N LEU A 100 -21.41 -11.83 -9.68
CA LEU A 100 -21.81 -11.67 -11.08
C LEU A 100 -22.39 -13.00 -11.56
N GLU A 101 -23.60 -13.33 -11.10
CA GLU A 101 -24.22 -14.61 -11.46
C GLU A 101 -24.76 -14.55 -12.91
N PHE A 102 -23.94 -14.96 -13.88
CA PHE A 102 -24.41 -15.39 -15.20
C PHE A 102 -23.83 -16.76 -15.58
N ASP A 103 -24.71 -17.76 -15.61
CA ASP A 103 -24.54 -19.11 -16.16
C ASP A 103 -23.26 -19.87 -15.76
N GLY A 104 -22.75 -19.60 -14.56
CA GLY A 104 -21.58 -20.29 -14.00
C GLY A 104 -20.23 -19.95 -14.66
N LEU A 105 -20.18 -18.95 -15.56
CA LEU A 105 -18.93 -18.56 -16.24
C LEU A 105 -18.05 -17.63 -15.40
N TYR A 106 -18.65 -16.80 -14.54
CA TYR A 106 -17.95 -15.89 -13.64
C TYR A 106 -18.45 -16.15 -12.22
N ARG A 107 -17.59 -16.67 -11.34
CA ARG A 107 -18.00 -17.09 -9.98
C ARG A 107 -17.69 -16.08 -8.86
N SER A 108 -17.05 -14.97 -9.18
CA SER A 108 -16.81 -13.78 -8.34
C SER A 108 -15.53 -13.11 -8.83
N TRP A 109 -15.46 -11.80 -8.72
CA TRP A 109 -14.22 -11.08 -8.93
C TRP A 109 -13.76 -10.48 -7.60
N THR A 110 -12.60 -10.92 -7.11
CA THR A 110 -12.00 -10.34 -5.91
C THR A 110 -11.35 -9.01 -6.30
N PHE A 111 -11.86 -7.92 -5.75
CA PHE A 111 -11.14 -6.65 -5.79
C PHE A 111 -10.65 -6.29 -4.40
N LEU A 112 -9.34 -6.03 -4.32
CA LEU A 112 -8.70 -5.49 -3.13
C LEU A 112 -8.82 -3.97 -3.20
N THR A 113 -9.60 -3.37 -2.30
CA THR A 113 -9.51 -1.94 -2.01
C THR A 113 -8.22 -1.65 -1.25
N THR A 114 -7.08 -1.85 -1.89
CA THR A 114 -5.91 -1.08 -1.48
C THR A 114 -6.18 0.37 -1.84
N LYS A 115 -5.56 1.32 -1.12
CA LYS A 115 -5.54 2.77 -1.38
C LYS A 115 -5.00 3.16 -2.78
N LEU A 116 -5.25 2.39 -3.83
CA LEU A 116 -5.60 2.98 -5.10
C LEU A 116 -6.84 3.83 -4.82
N VAL A 117 -6.55 5.09 -4.53
CA VAL A 117 -7.42 6.21 -4.80
C VAL A 117 -8.29 5.82 -5.99
N ILE A 118 -9.59 5.59 -5.75
CA ILE A 118 -10.56 5.71 -6.82
C ILE A 118 -10.54 7.20 -7.13
N ASP A 119 -9.51 7.63 -7.85
CA ASP A 119 -9.42 8.97 -8.37
C ASP A 119 -10.70 9.14 -9.19
N LYS A 120 -11.46 10.21 -8.95
CA LYS A 120 -12.65 10.57 -9.75
C LYS A 120 -12.46 10.31 -11.27
N PRO A 121 -11.28 10.53 -11.89
CA PRO A 121 -11.06 10.19 -13.30
C PRO A 121 -11.00 8.70 -13.65
N THR A 122 -10.79 7.79 -12.70
CA THR A 122 -10.72 6.34 -12.96
C THR A 122 -12.11 5.68 -12.97
N ILE A 123 -13.12 6.29 -12.34
CA ILE A 123 -14.51 5.80 -12.33
C ILE A 123 -15.07 5.65 -13.75
N PRO A 124 -14.94 6.64 -14.66
CA PRO A 124 -15.37 6.49 -16.05
C PRO A 124 -14.70 5.34 -16.81
N LEU A 125 -13.42 5.02 -16.49
CA LEU A 125 -12.71 3.90 -17.10
C LEU A 125 -13.28 2.55 -16.64
N PHE A 126 -13.65 2.44 -15.37
CA PHE A 126 -14.35 1.26 -14.86
C PHE A 126 -15.74 1.13 -15.51
N GLU A 127 -16.53 2.20 -15.53
CA GLU A 127 -17.85 2.21 -16.19
C GLU A 127 -17.76 1.83 -17.67
N TYR A 128 -16.76 2.36 -18.38
CA TYR A 128 -16.52 2.02 -19.79
C TYR A 128 -16.14 0.54 -19.96
N THR A 129 -15.29 0.01 -19.08
CA THR A 129 -14.87 -1.39 -19.13
C THR A 129 -16.05 -2.34 -18.88
N PHE A 130 -16.90 -2.04 -17.88
CA PHE A 130 -18.13 -2.81 -17.63
C PHE A 130 -19.13 -2.70 -18.79
N SER A 131 -19.29 -1.51 -19.37
CA SER A 131 -20.13 -1.31 -20.55
C SER A 131 -19.65 -2.15 -21.74
N HIS A 132 -18.33 -2.28 -21.92
CA HIS A 132 -17.75 -3.12 -22.96
C HIS A 132 -18.02 -4.60 -22.73
N PHE A 133 -17.97 -5.09 -21.48
CA PHE A 133 -18.32 -6.47 -21.15
C PHE A 133 -19.80 -6.77 -21.45
N LEU A 134 -20.72 -5.87 -21.10
CA LEU A 134 -22.14 -6.02 -21.41
C LEU A 134 -22.41 -6.05 -22.92
N GLN A 135 -21.68 -5.25 -23.70
CA GLN A 135 -21.78 -5.28 -25.16
C GLN A 135 -21.22 -6.58 -25.77
N LEU A 136 -20.10 -7.08 -25.24
CA LEU A 136 -19.55 -8.37 -25.64
C LEU A 136 -20.52 -9.51 -25.33
N GLU A 137 -21.16 -9.49 -24.16
CA GLU A 137 -22.18 -10.44 -23.75
C GLU A 137 -23.38 -10.43 -24.71
N ASP A 138 -23.95 -9.26 -25.00
CA ASP A 138 -25.05 -9.11 -25.96
C ASP A 138 -24.66 -9.60 -27.36
N CYS A 139 -23.43 -9.32 -27.80
CA CYS A 139 -22.91 -9.77 -29.09
C CYS A 139 -22.78 -11.30 -29.15
N VAL A 140 -22.21 -11.92 -28.11
CA VAL A 140 -22.09 -13.38 -28.00
C VAL A 140 -23.48 -14.03 -27.94
N ASN A 141 -24.42 -13.45 -27.21
CA ASN A 141 -25.79 -13.97 -27.11
C ASN A 141 -26.54 -13.90 -28.45
N LYS A 142 -26.42 -12.79 -29.19
CA LYS A 142 -26.97 -12.67 -30.55
C LYS A 142 -26.35 -13.69 -31.51
N LEU A 143 -25.06 -13.92 -31.39
CA LEU A 143 -24.33 -14.89 -32.20
C LEU A 143 -24.79 -16.32 -31.86
N ALA A 144 -24.88 -16.67 -30.58
CA ALA A 144 -25.39 -17.95 -30.10
C ALA A 144 -26.84 -18.21 -30.55
N MET A 145 -27.71 -17.21 -30.47
CA MET A 145 -29.09 -17.31 -30.97
C MET A 145 -29.11 -17.52 -32.48
N LYS A 146 -28.33 -16.77 -33.25
CA LYS A 146 -28.23 -16.95 -34.70
C LYS A 146 -27.79 -18.37 -35.08
N TYR A 147 -26.84 -18.96 -34.36
CA TYR A 147 -26.45 -20.36 -34.57
C TYR A 147 -27.55 -21.35 -34.20
N LYS A 148 -28.26 -21.15 -33.08
CA LYS A 148 -29.39 -22.00 -32.68
C LYS A 148 -30.50 -22.02 -33.74
N TYR A 149 -30.83 -20.88 -34.33
CA TYR A 149 -31.88 -20.78 -35.36
C TYR A 149 -31.40 -21.10 -36.79
N GLN A 150 -30.09 -21.05 -37.09
CA GLN A 150 -29.55 -21.50 -38.38
C GLN A 150 -29.41 -23.02 -38.48
N SER A 151 -29.31 -23.71 -37.33
CA SER A 151 -29.24 -25.17 -37.24
C SER A 151 -30.49 -25.90 -37.73
N GLU A 152 -31.64 -25.23 -37.82
CA GLU A 152 -32.90 -25.90 -38.21
C GLU A 152 -33.05 -26.02 -39.74
N ASN A 153 -32.31 -25.24 -40.54
CA ASN A 153 -32.46 -25.19 -42.00
C ASN A 153 -31.17 -25.44 -42.80
N SER A 154 -30.08 -25.90 -42.18
CA SER A 154 -28.84 -26.15 -42.90
C SER A 154 -28.23 -27.51 -42.55
N THR A 155 -28.03 -28.33 -43.59
CA THR A 155 -27.32 -29.60 -43.47
C THR A 155 -25.89 -29.31 -43.01
N PRO A 156 -25.39 -29.94 -41.92
CA PRO A 156 -24.08 -29.62 -41.38
C PRO A 156 -23.01 -30.00 -42.41
N THR A 157 -22.34 -29.01 -43.02
CA THR A 157 -21.11 -29.28 -43.75
C THR A 157 -20.05 -29.66 -42.73
N ALA A 158 -19.34 -30.76 -42.97
CA ALA A 158 -18.51 -31.53 -42.05
C ALA A 158 -17.28 -30.81 -41.42
N GLN A 159 -17.33 -29.53 -41.07
CA GLN A 159 -16.15 -28.77 -40.58
C GLN A 159 -16.43 -27.73 -39.48
N MET A 160 -17.26 -28.04 -38.48
CA MET A 160 -17.23 -27.27 -37.22
C MET A 160 -17.15 -28.19 -36.01
N GLN A 161 -16.12 -29.04 -35.99
CA GLN A 161 -15.55 -29.45 -34.71
C GLN A 161 -14.90 -28.20 -34.12
N PHE A 162 -15.57 -27.54 -33.16
CA PHE A 162 -14.91 -26.56 -32.30
C PHE A 162 -13.79 -27.28 -31.56
N VAL A 163 -12.60 -27.29 -32.15
CA VAL A 163 -11.40 -27.68 -31.41
C VAL A 163 -11.18 -26.56 -30.40
N ARG A 164 -11.63 -26.78 -29.16
CA ARG A 164 -11.16 -26.02 -27.99
C ARG A 164 -9.67 -26.33 -27.82
N ARG A 165 -8.82 -25.80 -28.69
CA ARG A 165 -7.39 -25.81 -28.43
C ARG A 165 -7.17 -24.86 -27.27
N LEU A 166 -6.76 -25.42 -26.14
CA LEU A 166 -6.25 -24.62 -25.03
C LEU A 166 -5.14 -23.70 -25.61
N PRO A 167 -5.12 -22.39 -25.31
CA PRO A 167 -4.09 -21.52 -25.83
C PRO A 167 -2.71 -22.01 -25.35
N ASP A 168 -1.83 -22.36 -26.30
CA ASP A 168 -0.46 -22.78 -26.01
C ASP A 168 0.42 -21.58 -25.68
N SER A 169 0.04 -20.85 -24.62
CA SER A 169 0.74 -19.68 -24.13
C SER A 169 1.57 -20.03 -22.89
N PRO A 170 2.74 -19.41 -22.70
CA PRO A 170 3.56 -19.60 -21.50
C PRO A 170 2.79 -19.36 -20.20
N GLN A 171 1.85 -18.42 -20.20
CA GLN A 171 1.04 -18.07 -19.04
C GLN A 171 0.07 -19.19 -18.62
N ILE A 172 -0.55 -19.88 -19.58
CA ILE A 172 -1.47 -21.01 -19.29
C ILE A 172 -0.72 -22.22 -18.72
N LYS A 173 0.51 -22.48 -19.20
CA LYS A 173 1.36 -23.57 -18.69
C LYS A 173 1.79 -23.35 -17.24
N LEU A 174 1.97 -22.11 -16.81
CA LEU A 174 2.33 -21.76 -15.44
C LEU A 174 1.18 -21.92 -14.44
N MET A 175 -0.07 -21.87 -14.90
CA MET A 175 -1.26 -22.03 -14.05
C MET A 175 -1.66 -23.49 -13.81
N LEU A 176 -1.18 -24.41 -14.66
CA LEU A 176 -1.53 -25.83 -14.64
C LEU A 176 -0.44 -26.71 -13.98
N ASN A 177 0.63 -26.09 -13.48
CA ASN A 177 1.74 -26.74 -12.77
C ASN A 177 1.71 -26.41 -11.28
#